data_AF-A0A379FNQ6-F1
#
_entry.id   AF-A0A379FNQ6-F1
#
_cell.length_a   1.000
_cell.length_b   1.000
_cell.length_c   1.000
_cell.angle_alpha   90.00
_cell.angle_beta   90.00
_cell.angle_gamma   90.00
#
_symmetry.space_group_name_H-M   'P 1'
#
loop_
_entity.id
_entity.type
_entity.pdbx_description
1 polymer ?
#
loop_
_entity_poly.entity_id
_entity_poly.type
_entity_poly.pdbx_seq_one_letter_code
_entity_poly.pdbx_strand_id
1 'polypeptide(L)'
;MIGLMAMEKSDIWLATANFFKPLEFSIFATLYEMPLLRQCLNNTLSNELNQWRNNQLDVEAWCESLVDSQIFHPVFHHWLELQGQKTMRGVRMNTFGWFDFKSAWFKPSEDNLEKY
;
A
#
# COMPACT_ATOMS: atom_id res chain seq x y z
N MET A 1 0.53 -8.98 -4.55
CA MET A 1 0.67 -10.38 -4.13
C MET A 1 1.90 -10.46 -3.23
N ILE A 2 1.72 -10.26 -1.93
CA ILE A 2 2.79 -10.32 -0.94
C ILE A 2 2.52 -11.57 -0.10
N GLY A 3 3.46 -12.52 -0.15
CA GLY A 3 3.71 -13.55 0.86
C GLY A 3 2.54 -14.43 1.31
N LEU A 4 2.28 -15.53 0.58
CA LEU A 4 1.92 -16.79 1.25
C LEU A 4 3.20 -17.29 1.97
N MET A 5 3.47 -16.75 3.15
CA MET A 5 4.47 -17.35 4.04
C MET A 5 3.71 -18.25 5.01
N ALA A 6 4.12 -19.52 5.11
CA ALA A 6 3.56 -20.48 6.04
C ALA A 6 3.61 -19.90 7.47
N MET A 7 2.51 -20.04 8.20
CA MET A 7 2.32 -19.52 9.56
C MET A 7 3.24 -20.26 10.55
N GLU A 8 4.38 -19.66 10.86
CA GLU A 8 5.14 -19.98 12.07
C GLU A 8 4.55 -19.24 13.28
N LYS A 9 4.69 -19.82 14.47
CA LYS A 9 4.26 -19.20 15.73
C LYS A 9 5.10 -17.93 15.96
N SER A 10 4.48 -16.76 15.82
CA SER A 10 5.12 -15.47 16.09
C SER A 10 4.24 -14.62 16.99
N ASP A 11 4.85 -13.91 17.94
CA ASP A 11 4.15 -13.00 18.84
C ASP A 11 3.86 -11.64 18.18
N ILE A 12 4.72 -11.22 17.23
CA ILE A 12 4.59 -9.95 16.50
C ILE A 12 4.81 -10.18 15.01
N TRP A 13 4.00 -9.52 14.19
CA TRP A 13 4.17 -9.47 12.75
C TRP A 13 4.34 -8.04 12.28
N LEU A 14 5.35 -7.81 11.42
CA LEU A 14 5.56 -6.53 10.76
C LEU A 14 5.18 -6.67 9.30
N ALA A 15 4.36 -5.73 8.82
CA ALA A 15 3.91 -5.68 7.44
C ALA A 15 3.96 -4.23 6.92
N THR A 16 4.11 -4.11 5.60
CA THR A 16 4.03 -2.83 4.89
C THR A 16 2.94 -2.92 3.84
N ALA A 17 2.16 -1.85 3.68
CA ALA A 17 1.13 -1.76 2.64
C ALA A 17 1.23 -0.42 1.90
N ASN A 18 0.86 -0.45 0.62
CA ASN A 18 0.71 0.74 -0.21
C ASN A 18 -0.74 0.82 -0.68
N PHE A 19 -1.35 2.00 -0.61
CA PHE A 19 -2.79 2.17 -0.90
C PHE A 19 -3.02 3.00 -2.15
N PHE A 20 -3.81 2.49 -3.09
CA PHE A 20 -4.27 3.26 -4.25
C PHE A 20 -5.54 4.07 -3.89
N LYS A 21 -5.95 5.01 -4.75
CA LYS A 21 -7.24 5.70 -4.57
C LYS A 21 -8.39 4.90 -5.22
N PRO A 22 -9.60 4.87 -4.63
CA PRO A 22 -9.97 5.51 -3.36
C PRO A 22 -9.37 4.79 -2.15
N LEU A 23 -9.07 5.55 -1.10
CA LEU A 23 -8.25 5.09 0.01
C LEU A 23 -8.99 4.05 0.86
N GLU A 24 -10.26 4.31 1.12
CA GLU A 24 -11.18 3.49 1.91
C GLU A 24 -11.32 2.09 1.32
N PHE A 25 -11.42 2.01 -0.01
CA PHE A 25 -11.41 0.74 -0.74
C PHE A 25 -10.09 0.00 -0.51
N SER A 26 -8.96 0.67 -0.76
CA SER A 26 -7.65 0.03 -0.71
C SER A 26 -7.29 -0.45 0.69
N ILE A 27 -7.65 0.32 1.74
CA ILE A 27 -7.43 -0.06 3.13
C ILE A 27 -8.23 -1.32 3.47
N PHE A 28 -9.55 -1.29 3.26
CA PHE A 28 -10.38 -2.44 3.63
C PHE A 28 -9.99 -3.69 2.83
N ALA A 29 -9.81 -3.57 1.52
CA ALA A 29 -9.43 -4.70 0.67
C ALA A 29 -8.09 -5.31 1.13
N THR A 30 -7.10 -4.47 1.43
CA THR A 30 -5.79 -4.95 1.91
C THR A 30 -5.93 -5.71 3.24
N LEU A 31 -6.58 -5.10 4.23
CA LEU A 31 -6.73 -5.70 5.56
C LEU A 31 -7.60 -6.96 5.53
N TYR A 32 -8.69 -6.96 4.75
CA TYR A 32 -9.54 -8.13 4.58
C TYR A 32 -8.80 -9.30 3.93
N GLU A 33 -7.93 -9.04 2.94
CA GLU A 33 -7.15 -10.08 2.26
C GLU A 33 -6.01 -10.63 3.12
N MET A 34 -5.59 -9.95 4.20
CA MET A 34 -4.55 -10.41 5.13
C MET A 34 -5.06 -11.59 5.99
N PRO A 35 -4.61 -12.84 5.74
CA PRO A 35 -5.09 -13.99 6.50
C PRO A 35 -4.77 -13.89 7.99
N LEU A 36 -3.63 -13.32 8.33
CA LEU A 36 -3.19 -13.10 9.71
C LEU A 36 -4.13 -12.20 10.50
N LEU A 37 -4.66 -11.13 9.87
CA LEU A 37 -5.59 -10.23 10.56
C LEU A 37 -6.86 -10.98 10.97
N ARG A 38 -7.44 -11.78 10.06
CA ARG A 38 -8.63 -12.60 10.34
C ARG A 38 -8.38 -13.60 11.47
N GLN A 39 -7.19 -14.18 11.50
CA GLN A 39 -6.79 -15.09 12.57
C GLN A 39 -6.64 -14.38 13.91
N CYS A 40 -5.96 -13.23 13.97
CA CYS A 40 -5.79 -12.45 15.19
C CYS A 40 -7.13 -11.96 15.76
N LEU A 41 -8.07 -11.58 14.89
CA LEU A 41 -9.41 -11.19 15.27
C LEU A 41 -10.32 -12.38 15.62
N ASN A 42 -9.89 -13.60 15.31
CA ASN A 42 -10.72 -14.81 15.37
C ASN A 42 -12.09 -14.62 14.68
N ASN A 43 -12.10 -13.90 13.55
CA ASN A 43 -13.30 -13.47 12.84
C ASN A 43 -13.09 -13.59 11.32
N THR A 44 -14.10 -14.04 10.60
CA THR A 44 -14.09 -14.13 9.13
C THR A 44 -14.28 -12.78 8.44
N LEU A 45 -14.65 -11.74 9.18
CA LEU A 45 -15.00 -10.39 8.69
C LEU A 45 -16.18 -10.40 7.71
N SER A 46 -17.07 -11.39 7.80
CA SER A 46 -18.16 -11.56 6.83
C SER A 46 -19.19 -10.45 6.91
N ASN A 47 -19.45 -9.89 8.09
CA ASN A 47 -20.39 -8.78 8.25
C ASN A 47 -19.83 -7.49 7.64
N GLU A 48 -18.58 -7.17 7.97
CA GLU A 48 -17.83 -6.03 7.47
C GLU A 48 -17.71 -6.10 5.94
N LEU A 49 -17.41 -7.28 5.38
CA LEU A 49 -17.39 -7.48 3.94
C LEU A 49 -18.75 -7.18 3.29
N ASN A 50 -19.84 -7.61 3.91
CA ASN A 50 -21.19 -7.33 3.40
C ASN A 50 -21.51 -5.84 3.47
N GLN A 51 -21.19 -5.17 4.58
CA GLN A 51 -21.38 -3.72 4.71
C GLN A 51 -20.54 -2.96 3.69
N TRP A 52 -19.27 -3.35 3.50
CA TRP A 52 -18.36 -2.73 2.55
C TRP A 52 -18.85 -2.87 1.10
N ARG A 53 -19.29 -4.07 0.70
CA ARG A 53 -19.89 -4.31 -0.64
C ARG A 53 -21.14 -3.47 -0.90
N ASN A 54 -21.86 -3.09 0.14
CA ASN A 54 -23.06 -2.25 0.06
C ASN A 54 -22.76 -0.75 0.28
N ASN A 55 -21.48 -0.35 0.38
CA ASN A 55 -21.05 1.02 0.71
C ASN A 55 -21.62 1.55 2.05
N GLN A 56 -21.80 0.65 3.02
CA GLN A 56 -22.34 0.96 4.35
C GLN A 56 -21.28 0.86 5.46
N LEU A 57 -20.09 0.33 5.15
CA LEU A 57 -19.00 0.25 6.11
C LEU A 57 -18.32 1.61 6.24
N ASP A 58 -18.32 2.15 7.46
CA ASP A 58 -17.43 3.24 7.84
C ASP A 58 -16.02 2.68 8.06
N VAL A 59 -15.16 2.82 7.06
CA VAL A 59 -13.81 2.24 7.08
C VAL A 59 -12.92 2.93 8.12
N GLU A 60 -13.12 4.23 8.36
CA GLU A 60 -12.35 4.99 9.35
C GLU A 60 -12.68 4.50 10.75
N ALA A 61 -13.96 4.50 11.13
CA ALA A 61 -14.40 4.01 12.44
C ALA A 61 -14.04 2.53 12.65
N TRP A 62 -14.10 1.71 11.59
CA TRP A 62 -13.65 0.32 11.65
C TRP A 62 -12.14 0.21 11.93
N CYS A 63 -11.31 1.00 11.24
CA CYS A 63 -9.86 1.02 11.47
C CYS A 63 -9.52 1.52 12.89
N GLU A 64 -10.20 2.54 13.40
CA GLU A 64 -10.06 3.00 14.78
C GLU A 64 -10.32 1.86 15.76
N SER A 65 -11.40 1.09 15.56
CA SER A 65 -11.71 -0.06 16.42
C SER A 65 -10.61 -1.13 16.43
N LEU A 66 -9.92 -1.34 15.30
CA LEU A 66 -8.79 -2.27 15.22
C LEU A 66 -7.57 -1.75 15.99
N VAL A 67 -7.31 -0.44 15.94
CA VAL A 67 -6.23 0.19 16.71
C VAL A 67 -6.52 0.17 18.20
N ASP A 68 -7.75 0.50 18.59
CA ASP A 68 -8.19 0.48 19.98
C ASP A 68 -8.11 -0.92 20.60
N SER A 69 -8.37 -1.96 19.80
CA SER A 69 -8.23 -3.36 20.24
C SER A 69 -6.78 -3.81 20.50
N GLN A 70 -5.79 -2.99 20.13
CA GLN A 70 -4.35 -3.30 20.20
C GLN A 70 -3.93 -4.52 19.34
N ILE A 71 -4.76 -4.91 18.35
CA ILE A 71 -4.43 -5.99 17.40
C ILE A 71 -3.66 -5.44 16.20
N PHE A 72 -3.89 -4.17 15.85
CA PHE A 72 -3.27 -3.51 14.71
C PHE A 72 -2.62 -2.19 15.13
N HIS A 73 -1.32 -2.05 14.88
CA HIS A 73 -0.55 -0.87 15.24
C HIS A 73 0.06 -0.21 14.00
N PRO A 74 -0.50 0.90 13.51
CA PRO A 74 0.17 1.74 12.53
C PRO A 74 1.46 2.30 13.14
N VAL A 75 2.61 1.99 12.55
CA VAL A 75 3.91 2.42 13.10
C VAL A 75 4.34 3.76 12.51
N PHE A 76 4.42 3.86 11.18
CA PHE A 76 4.78 5.10 10.48
C PHE A 76 4.36 5.06 9.01
N HIS A 77 4.29 6.24 8.40
CA HIS A 77 4.12 6.38 6.95
C HIS A 77 5.48 6.44 6.26
N HIS A 78 5.67 5.59 5.24
CA HIS A 78 6.90 5.58 4.45
C HIS A 78 6.86 6.74 3.43
N TRP A 79 7.88 7.60 3.44
CA TRP A 79 8.12 8.54 2.35
C TRP A 79 9.15 7.95 1.40
N LEU A 80 8.72 7.66 0.16
CA LEU A 80 9.62 7.26 -0.92
C LEU A 80 9.99 8.48 -1.77
N GLU A 81 11.28 8.73 -1.94
CA GLU A 81 11.81 9.77 -2.82
C GLU A 81 12.42 9.14 -4.08
N LEU A 82 12.12 9.73 -5.24
CA LEU A 82 12.75 9.34 -6.49
C LEU A 82 14.03 10.16 -6.71
N GLN A 83 15.17 9.49 -6.71
CA GLN A 83 16.45 10.09 -7.09
C GLN A 83 16.68 9.94 -8.60
N GLY A 84 17.00 11.03 -9.29
CA GLY A 84 17.25 11.05 -10.73
C GLY A 84 18.19 12.17 -11.15
N GLN A 85 18.69 12.11 -12.38
CA GLN A 85 19.54 13.16 -12.93
C GLN A 85 18.74 14.43 -13.19
N LYS A 86 19.37 15.62 -13.03
CA LYS A 86 18.72 16.93 -13.22
C LYS A 86 18.06 17.11 -14.60
N THR A 87 18.55 16.42 -15.63
CA THR A 87 18.05 16.46 -17.00
C THR A 87 16.85 15.55 -17.21
N MET A 88 16.56 14.62 -16.30
CA MET A 88 15.41 13.73 -16.42
C MET A 88 14.09 14.50 -16.29
N ARG A 89 13.13 14.16 -17.13
CA ARG A 89 11.78 14.72 -17.20
C ARG A 89 10.78 13.59 -17.37
N GLY A 90 9.53 13.86 -16.96
CA GLY A 90 8.45 12.86 -17.01
C GLY A 90 8.57 11.72 -16.00
N VAL A 91 9.59 11.74 -15.16
CA VAL A 91 9.84 10.81 -14.05
C VAL A 91 8.67 10.88 -13.04
N ARG A 92 7.93 9.79 -12.88
CA ARG A 92 6.85 9.68 -11.90
C ARG A 92 6.89 8.33 -11.17
N MET A 93 6.58 8.35 -9.88
CA MET A 93 6.33 7.16 -9.09
C MET A 93 4.84 6.84 -9.15
N ASN A 94 4.49 5.59 -9.37
CA ASN A 94 3.12 5.14 -9.14
C ASN A 94 2.89 4.88 -7.65
N THR A 95 1.64 4.68 -7.27
CA THR A 95 1.25 4.52 -5.87
C THR A 95 1.78 3.24 -5.21
N PHE A 96 2.30 2.29 -5.99
CA PHE A 96 2.96 1.10 -5.47
C PHE A 96 4.45 1.32 -5.16
N GLY A 97 4.96 2.54 -5.36
CA GLY A 97 6.38 2.85 -5.21
C GLY A 97 7.23 2.49 -6.43
N TRP A 98 6.60 2.11 -7.56
CA TRP A 98 7.31 1.74 -8.78
C TRP A 98 7.47 2.93 -9.72
N PHE A 99 8.55 2.91 -10.49
CA PHE A 99 8.85 3.97 -11.44
C PHE A 99 8.19 3.73 -12.81
N ASP A 100 7.57 4.77 -13.38
CA ASP A 100 7.07 4.73 -14.75
C ASP A 100 8.14 5.20 -15.75
N PHE A 101 8.77 4.26 -16.44
CA PHE A 101 9.75 4.54 -17.50
C PHE A 101 9.11 5.01 -18.81
N LYS A 102 7.81 4.78 -19.05
CA LYS A 102 7.19 5.04 -20.37
C LYS A 102 7.18 6.52 -20.73
N SER A 103 7.10 7.38 -19.72
CA SER A 103 7.04 8.83 -19.88
C SER A 103 8.37 9.51 -19.55
N ALA A 104 9.38 8.75 -19.14
CA ALA A 104 10.68 9.27 -18.74
C ALA A 104 11.55 9.58 -19.96
N TRP A 105 12.12 10.78 -20.01
CA TRP A 105 13.05 11.20 -21.05
C TRP A 105 14.10 12.16 -20.48
N PHE A 106 15.24 12.26 -21.16
CA PHE A 106 16.29 13.21 -20.80
C PHE A 106 16.15 14.46 -21.66
N LYS A 107 16.14 15.63 -21.01
CA LYS A 107 16.29 16.91 -21.73
C LYS A 107 17.63 16.89 -22.48
N PRO A 108 17.65 17.14 -23.80
CA PRO A 108 18.89 17.26 -24.54
C PRO A 108 19.79 18.35 -23.94
N SER A 109 21.08 18.05 -23.82
CA SER A 109 22.16 18.97 -23.47
C SER A 109 23.22 18.91 -24.57
N GLU A 110 24.07 19.92 -24.69
CA GLU A 110 25.15 19.95 -25.70
C GLU A 110 26.01 18.67 -25.66
N ASP A 111 26.31 18.15 -24.46
CA ASP A 111 27.02 16.88 -24.25
C ASP A 111 26.33 15.61 -24.82
N ASN A 112 25.01 15.66 -25.04
CA ASN A 112 24.23 14.51 -25.54
C ASN A 112 23.89 14.62 -27.03
N LEU A 113 24.23 15.75 -27.68
CA LEU A 113 24.00 15.97 -29.11
C LEU A 113 25.11 15.35 -29.98
N GLU A 114 26.28 15.04 -29.43
CA GLU A 114 27.39 14.39 -30.16
C GLU A 114 27.24 12.87 -30.30
N LYS A 115 26.18 12.26 -29.76
CA LYS A 115 25.97 10.80 -29.77
C LYS A 115 24.96 10.28 -30.79
N TYR A 116 24.50 11.12 -31.72
CA TYR A 116 23.62 10.73 -32.83
C TYR A 116 24.16 11.19 -34.18
#